data_AF-A0A836CF85-F1
#
_entry.id   AF-A0A836CF85-F1
#
_cell.length_a   1.000
_cell.length_b   1.000
_cell.length_c   1.000
_cell.angle_alpha   90.00
_cell.angle_beta   90.00
_cell.angle_gamma   90.00
#
_symmetry.space_group_name_H-M   'P 1'
#
loop_
_entity.id
_entity.type
_entity.pdbx_description
1 polymer ?
#
loop_
_entity_poly.entity_id
_entity_poly.type
_entity_poly.pdbx_seq_one_letter_code
_entity_poly.pdbx_strand_id
1 'polypeptide(L)'
;EGLEPSTLTLTLVSSRHSLWGHLLWNASIRLAEMFDGGEVDLKGKTVLELGAGAGLPGLIAALCGASTVLITDYGTSVDHTLVEAIRRNIDALSPHVPKECLHAAPHVWGGSVQPLLDVLGEGHKFDVILLADLLFNRSEHRKLLQTCSTALAPGGTVWVTWGHHDPPKAPLDLKFFEIAAAPHSEGGFDFELEHLPPVQYVDLFEEHDGMDEARGVVYT
;
A
#
# COMPACT_ATOMS: atom_id res chain seq x y z
N GLU A 1 31.74 3.82 -1.46
CA GLU A 1 31.39 4.19 -2.84
C GLU A 1 29.94 4.62 -2.82
N GLY A 2 29.63 5.84 -3.28
CA GLY A 2 28.25 6.32 -3.31
C GLY A 2 27.48 5.50 -4.35
N LEU A 3 26.36 4.92 -3.95
CA LEU A 3 25.46 4.28 -4.90
C LEU A 3 24.94 5.37 -5.84
N GLU A 4 25.20 5.23 -7.14
CA GLU A 4 24.51 6.06 -8.13
C GLU A 4 23.02 5.78 -8.02
N PRO A 5 22.17 6.81 -7.85
CA PRO A 5 20.73 6.60 -7.72
C PRO A 5 20.21 5.92 -8.98
N SER A 6 19.56 4.76 -8.80
CA SER A 6 18.90 4.06 -9.89
C SER A 6 17.58 4.72 -10.24
N THR A 7 17.33 4.92 -11.54
CA THR A 7 16.05 5.43 -12.02
C THR A 7 15.01 4.31 -12.09
N LEU A 8 13.89 4.46 -11.37
CA LEU A 8 12.70 3.63 -11.55
C LEU A 8 11.67 4.39 -12.41
N THR A 9 11.27 3.80 -13.53
CA THR A 9 10.20 4.36 -14.38
C THR A 9 8.89 3.64 -14.11
N LEU A 10 7.86 4.38 -13.69
CA LEU A 10 6.53 3.85 -13.43
C LEU A 10 5.57 4.17 -14.57
N THR A 11 4.79 3.17 -14.96
CA THR A 11 3.61 3.27 -15.80
C THR A 11 2.41 3.54 -14.91
N LEU A 12 1.73 4.66 -15.15
CA LEU A 12 0.44 4.98 -14.53
C LEU A 12 -0.69 4.66 -15.51
N VAL A 13 -1.91 4.49 -14.97
CA VAL A 13 -3.10 4.42 -15.81
C VAL A 13 -3.25 5.75 -16.58
N SER A 14 -3.42 5.66 -17.90
CA SER A 14 -3.33 6.81 -18.81
C SER A 14 -4.51 7.77 -18.75
N SER A 15 -5.60 7.40 -18.09
CA SER A 15 -6.81 8.20 -17.96
C SER A 15 -7.29 8.27 -16.52
N ARG A 16 -8.06 9.31 -16.21
CA ARG A 16 -8.68 9.47 -14.88
C ARG A 16 -9.48 8.21 -14.53
N HIS A 17 -8.99 7.50 -13.52
CA HIS A 17 -9.62 6.30 -12.99
C HIS A 17 -10.51 6.67 -11.79
N SER A 18 -11.66 6.04 -11.64
CA SER A 18 -12.61 6.29 -10.54
C SER A 18 -12.05 5.94 -9.16
N LEU A 19 -11.06 5.03 -9.12
CA LEU A 19 -10.30 4.66 -7.92
C LEU A 19 -8.96 5.41 -7.80
N TRP A 20 -8.76 6.48 -8.56
CA TRP A 20 -7.60 7.37 -8.45
C TRP A 20 -6.20 6.76 -8.71
N GLY A 21 -6.10 5.49 -9.13
CA GLY A 21 -4.82 4.84 -9.48
C GLY A 21 -4.11 5.36 -10.74
N HIS A 22 -4.51 6.54 -11.25
CA HIS A 22 -3.81 7.25 -12.33
C HIS A 22 -2.80 8.28 -11.78
N LEU A 23 -2.75 8.47 -10.47
CA LEU A 23 -1.83 9.36 -9.77
C LEU A 23 -0.87 8.54 -8.91
N LEU A 24 0.34 9.06 -8.75
CA LEU A 24 1.27 8.61 -7.72
C LEU A 24 1.08 9.51 -6.49
N TRP A 25 0.66 8.93 -5.38
CA TRP A 25 0.31 9.67 -4.16
C TRP A 25 1.50 9.81 -3.23
N ASN A 26 1.59 10.93 -2.49
CA ASN A 26 2.72 11.19 -1.58
C ASN A 26 2.83 10.16 -0.46
N ALA A 27 1.72 9.59 0.00
CA ALA A 27 1.74 8.48 0.95
C ALA A 27 2.47 7.24 0.38
N SER A 28 2.28 6.96 -0.92
CA SER A 28 3.01 5.90 -1.65
C SER A 28 4.51 6.20 -1.73
N ILE A 29 4.87 7.47 -1.96
CA ILE A 29 6.26 7.93 -1.97
C ILE A 29 6.88 7.81 -0.57
N ARG A 30 6.16 8.20 0.49
CA ARG A 30 6.63 8.10 1.88
C ARG A 30 7.00 6.66 2.26
N LEU A 31 6.14 5.68 1.98
CA LEU A 31 6.49 4.27 2.25
C LEU A 31 7.73 3.83 1.48
N ALA A 32 7.83 4.20 0.20
CA ALA A 32 9.01 3.89 -0.61
C ALA A 32 10.29 4.51 -0.04
N GLU A 33 10.26 5.78 0.37
CA GLU A 33 11.40 6.47 0.99
C GLU A 33 11.81 5.81 2.31
N MET A 34 10.85 5.37 3.14
CA MET A 34 11.13 4.66 4.39
C MET A 34 11.86 3.34 4.15
N PHE A 35 11.48 2.61 3.10
CA PHE A 35 12.09 1.32 2.78
C PHE A 35 13.48 1.48 2.16
N ASP A 36 13.62 2.41 1.21
CA ASP A 36 14.92 2.73 0.59
C ASP A 36 15.90 3.32 1.63
N GLY A 37 15.40 4.11 2.57
CA GLY A 37 16.15 4.66 3.70
C GLY A 37 16.50 3.64 4.80
N GLY A 38 15.96 2.43 4.73
CA GLY A 38 16.21 1.37 5.71
C GLY A 38 15.52 1.59 7.08
N GLU A 39 14.48 2.42 7.14
CA GLU A 39 13.64 2.58 8.35
C GLU A 39 12.90 1.27 8.68
N VAL A 40 12.67 0.41 7.68
CA VAL A 40 11.98 -0.89 7.82
C VAL A 40 12.81 -2.01 7.19
N ASP A 41 13.12 -3.06 7.95
CA ASP A 41 13.84 -4.23 7.44
C ASP A 41 12.89 -5.19 6.70
N LEU A 42 12.94 -5.12 5.37
CA LEU A 42 12.16 -5.97 4.47
C LEU A 42 12.94 -7.21 4.01
N LYS A 43 14.18 -7.39 4.43
CA LYS A 43 15.02 -8.47 3.91
C LYS A 43 14.45 -9.84 4.25
N GLY A 44 14.17 -10.62 3.21
CA GLY A 44 13.61 -11.97 3.34
C GLY A 44 12.16 -12.02 3.82
N LYS A 45 11.45 -10.88 3.85
CA LYS A 45 10.04 -10.80 4.26
C LYS A 45 9.09 -11.10 3.12
N THR A 46 7.92 -11.63 3.44
CA THR A 46 6.76 -11.70 2.53
C THR A 46 5.92 -10.42 2.66
N VAL A 47 5.68 -9.73 1.55
CA VAL A 47 5.03 -8.41 1.53
C VAL A 47 3.77 -8.44 0.67
N LEU A 48 2.67 -7.85 1.17
CA LEU A 48 1.44 -7.63 0.42
C LEU A 48 1.12 -6.14 0.34
N GLU A 49 0.98 -5.60 -0.87
CA GLU A 49 0.47 -4.24 -1.07
C GLU A 49 -1.00 -4.28 -1.51
N LEU A 50 -1.86 -3.52 -0.83
CA LEU A 50 -3.27 -3.41 -1.14
C LEU A 50 -3.56 -2.04 -1.77
N GLY A 51 -4.38 -2.00 -2.82
CA GLY A 51 -4.76 -0.72 -3.46
C GLY A 51 -3.57 0.04 -4.04
N ALA A 52 -2.70 -0.68 -4.74
CA ALA A 52 -1.35 -0.25 -5.04
C ALA A 52 -1.23 0.89 -6.09
N GLY A 53 -2.24 1.08 -6.94
CA GLY A 53 -2.17 1.96 -8.11
C GLY A 53 -1.02 1.56 -9.03
N ALA A 54 0.11 2.27 -8.92
CA ALA A 54 1.34 1.98 -9.65
C ALA A 54 2.21 0.88 -9.01
N GLY A 55 2.03 0.61 -7.72
CA GLY A 55 2.81 -0.39 -6.97
C GLY A 55 4.19 0.06 -6.48
N LEU A 56 4.42 1.38 -6.34
CA LEU A 56 5.73 1.89 -5.97
C LEU A 56 6.27 1.28 -4.65
N PRO A 57 5.53 1.27 -3.51
CA PRO A 57 5.97 0.65 -2.27
C PRO A 57 6.38 -0.81 -2.42
N GLY A 58 5.58 -1.64 -3.10
CA GLY A 58 5.89 -3.04 -3.34
C GLY A 58 7.12 -3.24 -4.23
N LEU A 59 7.29 -2.41 -5.26
CA LEU A 59 8.47 -2.45 -6.13
C LEU A 59 9.75 -2.12 -5.35
N ILE A 60 9.72 -1.09 -4.50
CA ILE A 60 10.85 -0.75 -3.63
C ILE A 60 11.08 -1.85 -2.59
N ALA A 61 10.03 -2.43 -2.00
CA ALA A 61 10.16 -3.56 -1.08
C ALA A 61 10.94 -4.74 -1.68
N ALA A 62 10.70 -5.06 -2.96
CA ALA A 62 11.44 -6.09 -3.68
C ALA A 62 12.92 -5.72 -3.87
N LEU A 63 13.22 -4.46 -4.22
CA LEU A 63 14.61 -3.97 -4.33
C LEU A 63 15.34 -3.96 -2.99
N CYS A 64 14.62 -3.73 -1.89
CA CYS A 64 15.13 -3.81 -0.52
C CYS A 64 15.29 -5.25 -0.01
N GLY A 65 15.05 -6.26 -0.85
CA GLY A 65 15.38 -7.65 -0.57
C GLY A 65 14.26 -8.46 0.07
N ALA A 66 13.00 -8.04 -0.03
CA ALA A 66 11.85 -8.90 0.26
C ALA A 66 11.94 -10.22 -0.52
N SER A 67 11.57 -11.35 0.11
CA SER A 67 11.64 -12.65 -0.56
C SER A 67 10.54 -12.81 -1.59
N THR A 68 9.35 -12.31 -1.27
CA THR A 68 8.15 -12.37 -2.12
C THR A 68 7.30 -11.16 -1.84
N VAL A 69 6.88 -10.47 -2.90
CA VAL A 69 6.03 -9.28 -2.86
C VAL A 69 4.83 -9.51 -3.79
N LEU A 70 3.63 -9.45 -3.23
CA LEU A 70 2.39 -9.46 -3.98
C LEU A 70 1.79 -8.06 -3.98
N ILE A 71 1.71 -7.46 -5.17
CA ILE A 71 1.12 -6.13 -5.37
C ILE A 71 -0.29 -6.30 -5.90
N THR A 72 -1.28 -5.71 -5.22
CA THR A 72 -2.69 -5.89 -5.57
C THR A 72 -3.45 -4.59 -5.72
N ASP A 73 -4.44 -4.63 -6.59
CA ASP A 73 -5.45 -3.58 -6.71
C ASP A 73 -6.77 -4.19 -7.19
N TYR A 74 -7.82 -3.37 -7.24
CA TYR A 74 -9.12 -3.76 -7.75
C TYR A 74 -9.00 -4.30 -9.18
N GLY A 75 -9.66 -5.44 -9.41
CA GLY A 75 -9.82 -5.98 -10.74
C GLY A 75 -10.92 -7.04 -10.80
N THR A 76 -11.59 -7.11 -11.95
CA THR A 76 -12.63 -8.08 -12.29
C THR A 76 -12.37 -8.59 -13.69
N SER A 77 -12.99 -9.70 -14.10
CA SER A 77 -12.81 -10.29 -15.45
C SER A 77 -13.02 -9.33 -16.63
N VAL A 78 -13.68 -8.18 -16.40
CA VAL A 78 -13.94 -7.15 -17.41
C VAL A 78 -13.10 -5.89 -17.24
N ASP A 79 -12.57 -5.62 -16.04
CA ASP A 79 -11.72 -4.47 -15.76
C ASP A 79 -10.53 -4.89 -14.90
N HIS A 80 -9.37 -4.96 -15.53
CA HIS A 80 -8.09 -5.26 -14.89
C HIS A 80 -7.07 -4.14 -15.09
N THR A 81 -7.54 -2.92 -15.38
CA THR A 81 -6.68 -1.82 -15.83
C THR A 81 -5.56 -1.50 -14.84
N LEU A 82 -5.89 -1.46 -13.54
CA LEU A 82 -4.92 -1.21 -12.47
C LEU A 82 -3.92 -2.36 -12.34
N VAL A 83 -4.40 -3.60 -12.34
CA VAL A 83 -3.54 -4.80 -12.28
C VAL A 83 -2.59 -4.88 -13.48
N GLU A 84 -3.03 -4.47 -14.67
CA GLU A 84 -2.17 -4.40 -15.86
C GLU A 84 -1.12 -3.29 -15.79
N ALA A 85 -1.41 -2.16 -15.13
CA ALA A 85 -0.39 -1.14 -14.88
C ALA A 85 0.70 -1.68 -13.94
N ILE A 86 0.30 -2.37 -12.87
CA ILE A 86 1.22 -3.03 -11.93
C ILE A 86 2.09 -4.06 -12.66
N ARG A 87 1.50 -4.93 -13.49
CA ARG A 87 2.25 -5.92 -14.28
C ARG A 87 3.34 -5.30 -15.15
N ARG A 88 3.04 -4.19 -15.83
CA ARG A 88 4.04 -3.47 -16.64
C ARG A 88 5.20 -2.93 -15.79
N ASN A 89 4.91 -2.46 -14.58
CA ASN A 89 5.94 -1.96 -13.67
C ASN A 89 6.80 -3.08 -13.09
N ILE A 90 6.20 -4.24 -12.79
CA ILE A 90 6.93 -5.46 -12.42
C ILE A 90 7.83 -5.92 -13.57
N ASP A 91 7.32 -5.98 -14.80
CA ASP A 91 8.09 -6.41 -15.96
C ASP A 91 9.31 -5.50 -16.20
N ALA A 92 9.14 -4.19 -16.02
CA ALA A 92 10.22 -3.21 -16.11
C ALA A 92 11.30 -3.42 -15.05
N LEU A 93 10.96 -3.98 -13.89
CA LEU A 93 11.89 -4.24 -12.79
C LEU A 93 12.50 -5.65 -12.82
N SER A 94 12.01 -6.54 -13.69
CA SER A 94 12.48 -7.93 -13.82
C SER A 94 14.00 -8.11 -14.01
N PRO A 95 14.79 -7.18 -14.59
CA PRO A 95 16.24 -7.32 -14.64
C PRO A 95 16.95 -7.11 -13.29
N HIS A 96 16.27 -6.52 -12.31
CA HIS A 96 16.85 -6.06 -11.04
C HIS A 96 16.48 -6.93 -9.84
N VAL A 97 15.46 -7.78 -9.97
CA VAL A 97 14.98 -8.65 -8.89
C VAL A 97 14.79 -10.09 -9.39
N PRO A 98 14.80 -11.11 -8.50
CA PRO A 98 14.49 -12.48 -8.88
C PRO A 98 13.09 -12.58 -9.51
N LYS A 99 12.95 -13.41 -10.55
CA LYS A 99 11.70 -13.56 -11.30
C LYS A 99 10.50 -13.95 -10.41
N GLU A 100 10.74 -14.77 -9.39
CA GLU A 100 9.73 -15.26 -8.45
C GLU A 100 9.50 -14.32 -7.26
N CYS A 101 10.10 -13.12 -7.26
CA CYS A 101 9.99 -12.17 -6.15
C CYS A 101 8.74 -11.30 -6.27
N LEU A 102 8.37 -10.86 -7.48
CA LEU A 102 7.28 -9.90 -7.69
C LEU A 102 6.07 -10.54 -8.38
N HIS A 103 4.89 -10.31 -7.82
CA HIS A 103 3.62 -10.81 -8.33
C HIS A 103 2.58 -9.70 -8.37
N ALA A 104 1.64 -9.80 -9.33
CA ALA A 104 0.48 -8.94 -9.42
C ALA A 104 -0.82 -9.74 -9.49
N ALA A 105 -1.79 -9.40 -8.64
CA ALA A 105 -3.10 -10.03 -8.64
C ALA A 105 -4.23 -9.01 -8.39
N PRO A 106 -5.43 -9.25 -8.96
CA PRO A 106 -6.61 -8.51 -8.55
C PRO A 106 -7.00 -8.88 -7.11
N HIS A 107 -7.40 -7.90 -6.31
CA HIS A 107 -8.00 -8.13 -5.00
C HIS A 107 -9.10 -7.12 -4.69
N VAL A 108 -10.21 -7.61 -4.17
CA VAL A 108 -11.28 -6.76 -3.63
C VAL A 108 -11.21 -6.86 -2.11
N TRP A 109 -11.05 -5.73 -1.43
CA TRP A 109 -10.92 -5.69 0.03
C TRP A 109 -12.11 -6.38 0.71
N GLY A 110 -11.82 -7.15 1.76
CA GLY A 110 -12.78 -8.00 2.46
C GLY A 110 -13.20 -9.27 1.70
N GLY A 111 -12.73 -9.46 0.46
CA GLY A 111 -12.86 -10.69 -0.29
C GLY A 111 -11.97 -11.81 0.26
N SER A 112 -12.08 -13.01 -0.34
CA SER A 112 -11.26 -14.16 0.03
C SER A 112 -9.77 -13.84 -0.14
N VAL A 113 -8.97 -14.11 0.88
CA VAL A 113 -7.51 -13.94 0.84
C VAL A 113 -6.78 -15.17 0.32
N GLN A 114 -7.47 -16.31 0.12
CA GLN A 114 -6.82 -17.55 -0.32
C GLN A 114 -6.00 -17.37 -1.60
N PRO A 115 -6.50 -16.69 -2.66
CA PRO A 115 -5.70 -16.45 -3.87
C PRO A 115 -4.44 -15.61 -3.61
N LEU A 116 -4.44 -14.78 -2.56
CA LEU A 116 -3.25 -14.00 -2.16
C LEU A 116 -2.22 -14.91 -1.48
N LEU A 117 -2.69 -15.81 -0.62
CA LEU A 117 -1.83 -16.74 0.13
C LEU A 117 -1.26 -17.83 -0.76
N ASP A 118 -1.96 -18.24 -1.82
CA ASP A 118 -1.49 -19.25 -2.77
C ASP A 118 -0.15 -18.87 -3.43
N VAL A 119 0.16 -17.57 -3.52
CA VAL A 119 1.45 -17.05 -4.01
C VAL A 119 2.61 -17.41 -3.09
N LEU A 120 2.36 -17.55 -1.78
CA LEU A 120 3.37 -17.90 -0.78
C LEU A 120 3.51 -19.41 -0.56
N GLY A 121 2.52 -20.19 -0.99
CA GLY A 121 2.41 -21.62 -0.69
C GLY A 121 1.62 -21.92 0.60
N GLU A 122 1.29 -23.20 0.79
CA GLU A 122 0.43 -23.64 1.89
C GLU A 122 1.01 -23.30 3.27
N GLY A 123 0.17 -22.72 4.14
CA GLY A 123 0.52 -22.40 5.53
C GLY A 123 1.31 -21.11 5.73
N HIS A 124 1.65 -20.39 4.66
CA HIS A 124 2.36 -19.11 4.72
C HIS A 124 1.40 -17.91 4.67
N LYS A 125 1.84 -16.80 5.28
CA LYS A 125 1.14 -15.51 5.35
C LYS A 125 2.14 -14.37 5.17
N PHE A 126 1.63 -13.16 5.01
CA PHE A 126 2.47 -11.98 4.80
C PHE A 126 3.03 -11.45 6.12
N ASP A 127 4.35 -11.25 6.17
CA ASP A 127 5.02 -10.61 7.31
C ASP A 127 4.70 -9.11 7.38
N VAL A 128 4.51 -8.48 6.22
CA VAL A 128 4.31 -7.04 6.06
C VAL A 128 3.15 -6.78 5.11
N ILE A 129 2.20 -5.93 5.49
CA ILE A 129 1.13 -5.43 4.61
C ILE A 129 1.24 -3.92 4.46
N LEU A 130 1.09 -3.42 3.23
CA LEU A 130 1.28 -2.02 2.87
C LEU A 130 -0.04 -1.38 2.45
N LEU A 131 -0.39 -0.27 3.10
CA LEU A 131 -1.57 0.54 2.80
C LEU A 131 -1.12 1.99 2.51
N ALA A 132 -1.06 2.38 1.24
CA ALA A 132 -0.73 3.75 0.84
C ALA A 132 -1.97 4.51 0.37
N ASP A 133 -2.37 5.52 1.14
CA ASP A 133 -3.44 6.47 0.82
C ASP A 133 -4.85 5.87 0.63
N LEU A 134 -5.21 4.88 1.45
CA LEU A 134 -6.47 4.14 1.28
C LEU A 134 -7.60 4.58 2.23
N LEU A 135 -7.30 5.46 3.19
CA LEU A 135 -8.23 5.77 4.29
C LEU A 135 -9.41 6.64 3.87
N PHE A 136 -9.34 7.31 2.72
CA PHE A 136 -10.44 8.16 2.22
C PHE A 136 -11.72 7.36 1.92
N ASN A 137 -11.61 6.06 1.59
CA ASN A 137 -12.76 5.21 1.29
C ASN A 137 -13.36 4.61 2.56
N ARG A 138 -14.01 5.47 3.35
CA ARG A 138 -14.48 5.19 4.72
C ARG A 138 -15.45 4.03 4.85
N SER A 139 -16.24 3.73 3.82
CA SER A 139 -17.14 2.57 3.84
C SER A 139 -16.39 1.24 3.78
N GLU A 140 -15.12 1.24 3.35
CA GLU A 140 -14.33 0.04 3.13
C GLU A 140 -13.33 -0.26 4.25
N HIS A 141 -13.19 0.61 5.27
CA HIS A 141 -12.22 0.42 6.38
C HIS A 141 -12.26 -0.98 6.99
N ARG A 142 -13.47 -1.47 7.32
CA ARG A 142 -13.66 -2.81 7.90
C ARG A 142 -13.23 -3.94 6.97
N LYS A 143 -13.50 -3.80 5.68
CA LYS A 143 -13.13 -4.79 4.66
C LYS A 143 -11.62 -4.82 4.45
N LEU A 144 -10.99 -3.65 4.44
CA LEU A 144 -9.54 -3.51 4.34
C LEU A 144 -8.86 -4.15 5.55
N LEU A 145 -9.32 -3.86 6.77
CA LEU A 145 -8.82 -4.48 8.00
C LEU A 145 -9.07 -5.99 8.04
N GLN A 146 -10.21 -6.46 7.53
CA GLN A 146 -10.48 -7.90 7.41
C GLN A 146 -9.44 -8.59 6.51
N THR A 147 -9.13 -8.00 5.35
CA THR A 147 -8.06 -8.51 4.49
C THR A 147 -6.73 -8.53 5.25
N CYS A 148 -6.37 -7.44 5.93
CA CYS A 148 -5.12 -7.36 6.69
C CYS A 148 -5.05 -8.46 7.76
N SER A 149 -6.00 -8.51 8.69
CA SER A 149 -6.05 -9.47 9.79
C SER A 149 -6.02 -10.94 9.31
N THR A 150 -6.68 -11.23 8.18
CA THR A 150 -6.71 -12.61 7.66
C THR A 150 -5.40 -12.99 6.94
N ALA A 151 -4.81 -12.07 6.19
CA ALA A 151 -3.62 -12.33 5.37
C ALA A 151 -2.29 -12.16 6.13
N LEU A 152 -2.28 -11.46 7.27
CA LEU A 152 -1.09 -11.18 8.06
C LEU A 152 -0.63 -12.39 8.88
N ALA A 153 0.68 -12.61 8.89
CA ALA A 153 1.32 -13.61 9.73
C ALA A 153 1.25 -13.20 11.22
N PRO A 154 1.29 -14.17 12.16
CA PRO A 154 1.45 -13.85 13.58
C PRO A 154 2.72 -13.01 13.81
N GLY A 155 2.58 -11.85 14.46
CA GLY A 155 3.69 -10.92 14.67
C GLY A 155 4.07 -10.09 13.44
N GLY A 156 3.32 -10.19 12.34
CA GLY A 156 3.48 -9.31 11.19
C GLY A 156 3.03 -7.88 11.47
N THR A 157 3.35 -6.96 10.57
CA THR A 157 3.03 -5.53 10.69
C THR A 157 2.23 -5.03 9.49
N VAL A 158 1.37 -4.04 9.73
CA VAL A 158 0.65 -3.31 8.67
C VAL A 158 1.15 -1.88 8.68
N TRP A 159 1.80 -1.46 7.60
CA TRP A 159 2.29 -0.09 7.43
C TRP A 159 1.25 0.72 6.68
N VAL A 160 0.79 1.80 7.32
CA VAL A 160 -0.27 2.65 6.79
C VAL A 160 0.31 4.04 6.60
N THR A 161 0.20 4.60 5.40
CA THR A 161 0.48 6.02 5.16
C THR A 161 -0.74 6.65 4.54
N TRP A 162 -1.05 7.88 4.93
CA TRP A 162 -2.23 8.57 4.40
C TRP A 162 -2.06 10.08 4.42
N GLY A 163 -2.74 10.74 3.47
CA GLY A 163 -3.05 12.16 3.54
C GLY A 163 -4.53 12.39 3.81
N HIS A 164 -4.89 13.56 4.32
CA HIS A 164 -6.30 13.96 4.45
C HIS A 164 -6.76 14.72 3.21
N HIS A 165 -7.34 14.00 2.24
CA HIS A 165 -7.86 14.57 0.98
C HIS A 165 -9.04 15.54 1.18
N ASP A 166 -9.75 15.40 2.31
CA ASP A 166 -10.80 16.30 2.77
C ASP A 166 -10.51 16.64 4.24
N PRO A 167 -9.61 17.62 4.53
CA PRO A 167 -9.13 17.90 5.88
C PRO A 167 -10.21 18.12 6.94
N PRO A 168 -11.33 18.83 6.65
CA PRO A 168 -12.44 18.95 7.59
C PRO A 168 -13.06 17.61 8.00
N LYS A 169 -12.90 16.55 7.19
CA LYS A 169 -13.41 15.21 7.45
C LYS A 169 -12.34 14.22 7.93
N ALA A 170 -11.14 14.70 8.27
CA ALA A 170 -10.06 13.88 8.85
C ALA A 170 -10.51 12.94 9.99
N PRO A 171 -11.39 13.35 10.94
CA PRO A 171 -11.89 12.44 11.98
C PRO A 171 -12.60 11.19 11.45
N LEU A 172 -13.15 11.24 10.23
CA LEU A 172 -13.77 10.07 9.61
C LEU A 172 -12.76 9.11 9.01
N ASP A 173 -11.61 9.60 8.55
CA ASP A 173 -10.50 8.76 8.08
C ASP A 173 -9.87 8.02 9.28
N LEU A 174 -9.71 8.73 10.41
CA LEU A 174 -9.11 8.20 11.64
C LEU A 174 -9.94 7.11 12.33
N LYS A 175 -11.23 6.96 11.98
CA LYS A 175 -12.05 5.81 12.42
C LYS A 175 -11.46 4.47 12.00
N PHE A 176 -10.64 4.44 10.95
CA PHE A 176 -9.88 3.25 10.59
C PHE A 176 -9.08 2.70 11.77
N PHE A 177 -8.36 3.57 12.47
CA PHE A 177 -7.51 3.20 13.60
C PHE A 177 -8.33 2.85 14.85
N GLU A 178 -9.43 3.55 15.09
CA GLU A 178 -10.39 3.18 16.16
C GLU A 178 -10.92 1.74 15.96
N ILE A 179 -11.29 1.39 14.72
CA ILE A 179 -11.77 0.04 14.39
C ILE A 179 -10.64 -0.99 14.45
N ALA A 180 -9.43 -0.62 14.00
CA ALA A 180 -8.26 -1.50 14.02
C ALA A 180 -7.90 -1.92 15.45
N ALA A 181 -7.86 -0.96 16.39
CA ALA A 181 -7.47 -1.18 17.78
C ALA A 181 -8.58 -1.75 18.66
N ALA A 182 -9.84 -1.61 18.27
CA ALA A 182 -10.95 -2.14 19.06
C ALA A 182 -10.84 -3.67 19.19
N PRO A 183 -11.30 -4.26 20.33
CA PRO A 183 -11.24 -5.69 20.51
C PRO A 183 -12.12 -6.48 19.53
N HIS A 184 -11.74 -7.70 19.16
CA HIS A 184 -12.58 -8.60 18.37
C HIS A 184 -13.97 -8.80 18.99
N SER A 185 -14.09 -8.81 20.33
CA SER A 185 -15.37 -8.93 21.03
C SER A 185 -16.33 -7.75 20.78
N GLU A 186 -15.80 -6.60 20.37
CA GLU A 186 -16.55 -5.40 20.01
C GLU A 186 -16.62 -5.20 18.48
N GLY A 187 -16.17 -6.22 17.73
CA GLY A 187 -16.09 -6.19 16.28
C GLY A 187 -14.93 -5.36 15.75
N GLY A 188 -13.86 -5.14 16.52
CA GLY A 188 -12.60 -4.59 16.01
C GLY A 188 -11.60 -5.66 15.59
N PHE A 189 -10.32 -5.30 15.48
CA PHE A 189 -9.27 -6.16 14.92
C PHE A 189 -8.07 -6.43 15.84
N ASP A 190 -8.09 -5.95 17.10
CA ASP A 190 -7.03 -6.14 18.10
C ASP A 190 -5.61 -5.71 17.64
N PHE A 191 -5.51 -4.77 16.70
CA PHE A 191 -4.21 -4.23 16.29
C PHE A 191 -3.64 -3.29 17.36
N GLU A 192 -2.35 -3.46 17.67
CA GLU A 192 -1.60 -2.44 18.39
C GLU A 192 -1.22 -1.31 17.43
N LEU A 193 -1.36 -0.06 17.89
CA LEU A 193 -1.11 1.12 17.07
C LEU A 193 0.15 1.84 17.53
N GLU A 194 0.99 2.18 16.55
CA GLU A 194 2.12 3.08 16.70
C GLU A 194 2.00 4.17 15.63
N HIS A 195 2.21 5.43 16.02
CA HIS A 195 2.17 6.57 15.10
C HIS A 195 3.55 7.20 15.01
N LEU A 196 4.01 7.44 13.79
CA LEU A 196 5.25 8.15 13.56
C LEU A 196 4.99 9.64 13.30
N PRO A 197 6.00 10.51 13.50
CA PRO A 197 5.86 11.92 13.16
C PRO A 197 5.48 12.11 11.68
N PRO A 198 4.48 12.96 11.38
CA PRO A 198 4.09 13.22 10.00
C PRO A 198 5.16 14.00 9.26
N VAL A 199 5.16 13.89 7.93
CA VAL A 199 6.09 14.56 7.03
C VAL A 199 5.32 15.47 6.08
N GLN A 200 5.81 16.70 5.90
CA GLN A 200 5.27 17.64 4.92
C GLN A 200 5.91 17.38 3.55
N TYR A 201 5.07 17.13 2.55
CA TYR A 201 5.48 17.14 1.16
C TYR A 201 5.10 18.49 0.55
N VAL A 202 6.07 19.11 -0.11
CA VAL A 202 5.89 20.31 -0.96
C VAL A 202 5.69 19.82 -2.41
N ASP A 203 4.92 20.54 -3.23
CA ASP A 203 4.59 20.20 -4.63
C ASP A 203 3.48 19.16 -4.83
N LEU A 204 2.32 19.41 -4.22
CA LEU A 204 1.11 18.59 -4.37
C LEU A 204 0.39 18.82 -5.71
N PHE A 205 -0.63 17.99 -5.94
CA PHE A 205 -1.78 18.40 -6.75
C PHE A 205 -2.42 19.64 -6.11
N GLU A 206 -2.07 20.83 -6.61
CA GLU A 206 -2.65 22.09 -6.14
C GLU A 206 -4.11 22.18 -6.58
N GLU A 207 -5.04 22.14 -5.62
CA GLU A 207 -6.47 22.37 -5.87
C GLU A 207 -6.83 23.86 -5.74
N HIS A 208 -5.95 24.68 -5.13
CA HIS A 208 -6.11 26.11 -4.92
C HIS A 208 -7.38 26.49 -4.15
N ASP A 209 -7.85 25.59 -3.29
CA ASP A 209 -9.02 25.79 -2.43
C ASP A 209 -8.66 26.24 -1.01
N GLY A 210 -7.36 26.48 -0.75
CA GLY A 210 -6.83 26.89 0.54
C GLY A 210 -6.53 25.75 1.50
N MET A 211 -6.67 24.48 1.07
CA MET A 211 -6.40 23.31 1.89
C MET A 211 -5.14 22.51 1.45
N ASP A 212 -4.43 22.98 0.42
CA ASP A 212 -3.28 22.30 -0.17
C ASP A 212 -2.20 21.97 0.87
N GLU A 213 -1.82 22.92 1.74
CA GLU A 213 -0.82 22.67 2.80
C GLU A 213 -1.24 21.51 3.72
N ALA A 214 -2.52 21.45 4.11
CA ALA A 214 -3.06 20.38 4.94
C ALA A 214 -3.12 19.03 4.21
N ARG A 215 -3.40 19.02 2.89
CA ARG A 215 -3.30 17.81 2.05
C ARG A 215 -1.86 17.34 1.86
N GLY A 216 -0.88 18.21 2.09
CA GLY A 216 0.55 17.90 1.99
C GLY A 216 1.15 17.15 3.15
N VAL A 217 0.44 17.08 4.27
CA VAL A 217 0.88 16.34 5.44
C VAL A 217 0.59 14.85 5.22
N VAL A 218 1.64 14.05 5.17
CA VAL A 218 1.55 12.59 5.13
C VAL A 218 1.83 12.04 6.52
N TYR A 219 0.91 11.23 7.02
CA TYR A 219 0.99 10.55 8.31
C TYR A 219 1.44 9.10 8.12
N THR A 220 1.96 8.47 9.17
CA THR A 220 2.35 7.06 9.21
C THR A 220 1.95 6.43 10.54
#